data_AF-A0A149TKQ8-F1
#
_entry.id   AF-A0A149TKQ8-F1
#
_cell.length_a   1.000
_cell.length_b   1.000
_cell.length_c   1.000
_cell.angle_alpha   90.00
_cell.angle_beta   90.00
_cell.angle_gamma   90.00
#
_symmetry.space_group_name_H-M   'P 1'
#
loop_
_entity.id
_entity.type
_entity.pdbx_description
1 polymer ?
#
loop_
_entity_poly.entity_id
_entity_poly.type
_entity_poly.pdbx_seq_one_letter_code
_entity_poly.pdbx_strand_id
1 'polypeptide(L)'
;MANITTVVGASGQTFAVTVNGGQTQLLAQQYQTALSTLHTSGGLESYDLVAGSNSATGSNPGHGLISQGGDYSVSGGTTQYISVGSYSESGQDTLNSAVSLDVSGSTASSISVLAGDYAGVTFKAGNQNGTFVGGVGNNTFNGAGSSGNWTVATGDGNDTITGTSGNNTISGGVGNNSIVLGSGTNVVRSEGQDTIDGLTGTDTVTLLGGSSVVTLGSNATVYDTTSHNTVSGGNNSFITGGSSSTYFSTGAMSTVSGGLNDTISASADLWQVRGTSNSITASGSLTFLNGTGATTVSAGTSTLFGASGLDLLLVGGSASSTNLFVGGDGNETVSAASSNGTLHAFAGTGNETIIGGSSADTLVGGSGSATLTGGSGAANLFALTKGAAGGDYTITDFGSAAGNLMALYQYGLQNNNGLANVLSSATVAGGNTTIELSDSSKITFVGVSDLNASNFTLS
;
A
#
# COMPACT_ATOMS: atom_id res chain seq x y z
N MET A 1 -29.96 14.26 4.69
CA MET A 1 -31.22 13.62 5.10
C MET A 1 -30.85 12.22 5.52
N ALA A 2 -31.32 11.76 6.68
CA ALA A 2 -31.10 10.39 7.11
C ALA A 2 -31.87 9.43 6.17
N ASN A 3 -31.24 8.35 5.72
CA ASN A 3 -31.98 7.34 4.94
C ASN A 3 -32.68 6.40 5.91
N ILE A 4 -33.96 6.14 5.68
CA ILE A 4 -34.76 5.26 6.53
C ILE A 4 -35.15 4.03 5.72
N THR A 5 -34.84 2.86 6.27
CA THR A 5 -35.30 1.57 5.76
C THR A 5 -36.50 1.12 6.57
N THR A 6 -37.59 0.78 5.89
CA THR A 6 -38.80 0.26 6.53
C THR A 6 -38.95 -1.23 6.25
N VAL A 7 -39.16 -2.03 7.29
CA VAL A 7 -39.43 -3.47 7.17
C VAL A 7 -40.83 -3.78 7.67
N VAL A 8 -41.46 -4.79 7.06
CA VAL A 8 -42.84 -5.18 7.37
C VAL A 8 -42.82 -6.50 8.12
N GLY A 9 -43.38 -6.51 9.33
CA GLY A 9 -43.54 -7.71 10.15
C GLY A 9 -44.66 -8.62 9.65
N ALA A 10 -44.76 -9.83 10.22
CA ALA A 10 -45.74 -10.85 9.81
C ALA A 10 -47.20 -10.37 9.82
N SER A 11 -47.58 -9.49 10.75
CA SER A 11 -48.93 -8.90 10.85
C SER A 11 -49.15 -7.66 9.98
N GLY A 12 -48.17 -7.27 9.16
CA GLY A 12 -48.25 -6.09 8.27
C GLY A 12 -47.78 -4.78 8.92
N GLN A 13 -47.32 -4.81 10.18
CA GLN A 13 -46.85 -3.60 10.87
C GLN A 13 -45.52 -3.14 10.30
N THR A 14 -45.34 -1.83 10.15
CA THR A 14 -44.13 -1.23 9.60
C THR A 14 -43.17 -0.82 10.72
N PHE A 15 -41.91 -1.19 10.55
CA PHE A 15 -40.81 -0.92 11.46
C PHE A 15 -39.72 -0.14 10.73
N ALA A 16 -39.38 1.04 11.21
CA ALA A 16 -38.44 1.97 10.62
C ALA A 16 -37.07 1.88 11.30
N VAL A 17 -36.02 1.88 10.49
CA VAL A 17 -34.63 1.84 10.93
C VAL A 17 -33.84 2.91 10.19
N THR A 18 -33.15 3.79 10.92
CA THR A 18 -32.24 4.77 10.33
C THR A 18 -30.95 4.11 9.90
N VAL A 19 -30.59 4.24 8.63
CA VAL A 19 -29.33 3.72 8.07
C VAL A 19 -28.62 4.80 7.26
N ASN A 20 -27.32 4.97 7.46
CA ASN A 20 -26.50 5.86 6.64
C ASN A 20 -25.23 5.16 6.15
N GLY A 21 -24.66 5.68 5.07
CA GLY A 21 -23.54 5.07 4.35
C GLY A 21 -24.00 4.16 3.21
N GLY A 22 -23.22 4.15 2.11
CA GLY A 22 -23.60 3.44 0.88
C GLY A 22 -23.71 1.92 1.06
N GLN A 23 -22.76 1.29 1.77
CA GLN A 23 -22.80 -0.16 2.03
C GLN A 23 -23.90 -0.55 3.01
N THR A 24 -24.06 0.20 4.09
CA THR A 24 -25.13 0.01 5.07
C THR A 24 -26.50 0.06 4.39
N GLN A 25 -26.72 1.02 3.49
CA GLN A 25 -27.96 1.14 2.73
C GLN A 25 -28.20 -0.06 1.79
N LEU A 26 -27.16 -0.53 1.09
CA LEU A 26 -27.27 -1.72 0.23
C LEU A 26 -27.64 -2.97 1.04
N LEU A 27 -27.00 -3.19 2.18
CA LEU A 27 -27.30 -4.34 3.04
C LEU A 27 -28.68 -4.22 3.69
N ALA A 28 -29.10 -3.02 4.08
CA ALA A 28 -30.44 -2.77 4.59
C ALA A 28 -31.52 -3.05 3.53
N GLN A 29 -31.29 -2.72 2.26
CA GLN A 29 -32.20 -3.06 1.16
C GLN A 29 -32.28 -4.57 0.90
N GLN A 30 -31.14 -5.28 1.00
CA GLN A 30 -31.12 -6.74 0.91
C GLN A 30 -31.91 -7.39 2.05
N TYR A 31 -31.70 -6.91 3.29
CA TYR A 31 -32.45 -7.33 4.47
C TYR A 31 -33.96 -7.12 4.29
N GLN A 32 -34.37 -5.92 3.84
CA GLN A 32 -35.77 -5.58 3.57
C GLN A 32 -36.38 -6.50 2.50
N THR A 33 -35.66 -6.76 1.41
CA THR A 33 -36.12 -7.63 0.33
C THR A 33 -36.33 -9.07 0.82
N ALA A 34 -35.41 -9.60 1.63
CA ALA A 34 -35.51 -10.93 2.21
C ALA A 34 -36.74 -11.06 3.12
N LEU A 35 -36.95 -10.10 4.04
CA LEU A 35 -38.13 -10.08 4.90
C LEU A 35 -39.44 -9.93 4.11
N SER A 36 -39.49 -9.04 3.12
CA SER A 36 -40.68 -8.85 2.28
C SER A 36 -41.06 -10.13 1.52
N THR A 37 -40.07 -10.90 1.07
CA THR A 37 -40.30 -12.18 0.38
C THR A 37 -40.89 -13.23 1.33
N LEU A 38 -40.35 -13.34 2.55
CA LEU A 38 -40.85 -14.25 3.58
C LEU A 38 -42.25 -13.86 4.07
N HIS A 39 -42.50 -12.56 4.25
CA HIS A 39 -43.81 -12.05 4.62
C HIS A 39 -44.87 -12.41 3.56
N THR A 40 -44.59 -12.13 2.29
CA THR A 40 -45.52 -12.37 1.17
C THR A 40 -45.83 -13.86 0.97
N SER A 41 -44.88 -14.74 1.28
CA SER A 41 -45.08 -16.20 1.20
C SER A 41 -45.78 -16.80 2.43
N GLY A 42 -46.06 -15.99 3.46
CA GLY A 42 -46.63 -16.46 4.73
C GLY A 42 -45.65 -17.27 5.59
N GLY A 43 -44.36 -17.28 5.25
CA GLY A 43 -43.32 -18.04 5.92
C GLY A 43 -42.55 -17.25 6.99
N LEU A 44 -43.11 -16.15 7.50
CA LEU A 44 -42.47 -15.29 8.50
C LEU A 44 -43.25 -15.28 9.81
N GLU A 45 -42.55 -15.48 10.93
CA GLU A 45 -43.10 -15.26 12.27
C GLU A 45 -42.42 -14.05 12.89
N SER A 46 -43.18 -13.01 13.25
CA SER A 46 -42.64 -11.80 13.90
C SER A 46 -43.13 -11.66 15.34
N TYR A 47 -42.24 -11.23 16.23
CA TYR A 47 -42.53 -11.04 17.66
C TYR A 47 -41.64 -9.95 18.25
N ASP A 48 -42.17 -9.26 19.26
CA ASP A 48 -41.38 -8.31 20.06
C ASP A 48 -40.44 -9.08 20.98
N LEU A 49 -39.18 -8.69 20.99
CA LEU A 49 -38.21 -9.14 21.98
C LEU A 49 -38.40 -8.33 23.27
N VAL A 50 -38.28 -9.00 24.41
CA VAL A 50 -38.30 -8.36 25.73
C VAL A 50 -36.90 -8.31 26.32
N ALA A 51 -36.61 -7.29 27.14
CA ALA A 51 -35.33 -7.22 27.83
C ALA A 51 -35.10 -8.49 28.67
N GLY A 52 -33.90 -9.03 28.61
CA GLY A 52 -33.54 -10.34 29.14
C GLY A 52 -33.49 -11.43 28.06
N SER A 53 -33.85 -12.65 28.43
CA SER A 53 -33.68 -13.84 27.60
C SER A 53 -34.88 -14.12 26.71
N ASN A 54 -34.62 -14.34 25.43
CA ASN A 54 -35.62 -14.65 24.41
C ASN A 54 -35.28 -15.96 23.71
N SER A 55 -36.29 -16.79 23.48
CA SER A 55 -36.17 -18.04 22.74
C SER A 55 -37.46 -18.29 21.98
N ALA A 56 -37.46 -18.02 20.68
CA ALA A 56 -38.64 -18.27 19.86
C ALA A 56 -38.83 -19.77 19.62
N THR A 57 -40.09 -20.21 19.64
CA THR A 57 -40.46 -21.60 19.33
C THR A 57 -41.36 -21.58 18.11
N GLY A 58 -40.91 -22.16 16.99
CA GLY A 58 -41.61 -22.11 15.72
C GLY A 58 -40.91 -22.97 14.67
N SER A 59 -41.58 -23.20 13.54
CA SER A 59 -41.00 -23.90 12.38
C SER A 59 -40.59 -22.96 11.24
N ASN A 60 -41.09 -21.72 11.27
CA ASN A 60 -40.78 -20.71 10.28
C ASN A 60 -39.60 -19.84 10.73
N PRO A 61 -38.90 -19.19 9.78
CA PRO A 61 -37.97 -18.10 10.10
C PRO A 61 -38.60 -17.05 11.02
N GLY A 62 -37.97 -16.85 12.18
CA GLY A 62 -38.37 -15.87 13.17
C GLY A 62 -37.73 -14.50 12.95
N HIS A 63 -38.52 -13.45 13.19
CA HIS A 63 -38.16 -12.05 13.13
C HIS A 63 -38.42 -11.36 14.47
N GLY A 64 -37.35 -11.05 15.20
CA GLY A 64 -37.41 -10.34 16.48
C GLY A 64 -37.39 -8.82 16.29
N LEU A 65 -38.24 -8.10 17.00
CA LEU A 65 -38.34 -6.64 16.97
C LEU A 65 -37.92 -6.03 18.30
N ILE A 66 -37.01 -5.05 18.29
CA ILE A 66 -36.56 -4.29 19.48
C ILE A 66 -36.87 -2.81 19.26
N SER A 67 -37.86 -2.30 20.00
CA SER A 67 -38.37 -0.94 19.87
C SER A 67 -38.02 0.00 21.03
N GLN A 68 -37.24 -0.48 22.00
CA GLN A 68 -36.85 0.26 23.20
C GLN A 68 -35.44 -0.14 23.64
N GLY A 69 -34.78 0.75 24.38
CA GLY A 69 -33.45 0.46 24.96
C GLY A 69 -33.50 -0.67 25.99
N GLY A 70 -32.39 -1.40 26.11
CA GLY A 70 -32.24 -2.51 27.05
C GLY A 70 -31.25 -3.59 26.62
N ASP A 71 -31.08 -4.59 27.49
CA ASP A 71 -30.24 -5.76 27.22
C ASP A 71 -31.11 -6.94 26.78
N TYR A 72 -30.75 -7.56 25.65
CA TYR A 72 -31.49 -8.64 25.02
C TYR A 72 -30.53 -9.81 24.75
N SER A 73 -30.97 -11.03 25.04
CA SER A 73 -30.31 -12.24 24.55
C SER A 73 -31.26 -13.11 23.76
N VAL A 74 -30.75 -13.72 22.69
CA VAL A 74 -31.51 -14.60 21.81
C VAL A 74 -30.82 -15.97 21.72
N SER A 75 -31.58 -17.02 22.01
CA SER A 75 -31.14 -18.42 21.93
C SER A 75 -32.06 -19.26 21.06
N GLY A 76 -31.59 -20.46 20.67
CA GLY A 76 -32.34 -21.39 19.82
C GLY A 76 -32.11 -21.16 18.33
N GLY A 77 -32.79 -21.94 17.48
CA GLY A 77 -32.49 -22.04 16.04
C GLY A 77 -33.43 -21.28 15.10
N THR A 78 -34.44 -20.61 15.63
CA THR A 78 -35.59 -20.08 14.89
C THR A 78 -35.44 -18.61 14.50
N THR A 79 -34.93 -17.77 15.41
CA THR A 79 -34.69 -16.35 15.13
C THR A 79 -33.56 -16.20 14.14
N GLN A 80 -33.89 -15.74 12.93
CA GLN A 80 -32.93 -15.52 11.84
C GLN A 80 -32.83 -14.04 11.45
N TYR A 81 -33.83 -13.23 11.81
CA TYR A 81 -33.88 -11.80 11.51
C TYR A 81 -34.15 -11.03 12.80
N ILE A 82 -33.45 -9.92 13.01
CA ILE A 82 -33.68 -9.01 14.12
C ILE A 82 -33.65 -7.57 13.62
N SER A 83 -34.67 -6.79 13.95
CA SER A 83 -34.70 -5.34 13.67
C SER A 83 -34.71 -4.53 14.96
N VAL A 84 -33.84 -3.51 15.01
CA VAL A 84 -33.70 -2.56 16.12
C VAL A 84 -33.97 -1.16 15.57
N GLY A 85 -34.98 -0.47 16.11
CA GLY A 85 -35.51 0.76 15.54
C GLY A 85 -36.89 1.09 16.13
N SER A 86 -37.80 1.62 15.32
CA SER A 86 -39.09 2.12 15.82
C SER A 86 -40.28 1.64 15.00
N TYR A 87 -41.39 1.34 15.66
CA TYR A 87 -42.68 1.19 14.98
C TYR A 87 -43.12 2.53 14.40
N SER A 88 -43.39 2.58 13.09
CA SER A 88 -43.80 3.83 12.46
C SER A 88 -44.57 3.63 11.15
N GLU A 89 -45.75 4.24 11.08
CA GLU A 89 -46.53 4.40 9.85
C GLU A 89 -46.01 5.56 8.97
N SER A 90 -45.35 6.55 9.58
CA SER A 90 -44.78 7.72 8.88
C SER A 90 -43.36 7.50 8.34
N GLY A 91 -42.84 6.28 8.46
CA GLY A 91 -41.45 5.94 8.16
C GLY A 91 -40.41 6.79 8.91
N GLN A 92 -40.64 7.13 10.17
CA GLN A 92 -39.68 7.80 11.05
C GLN A 92 -39.13 6.82 12.09
N ASP A 93 -37.87 6.98 12.43
CA ASP A 93 -37.22 6.21 13.49
C ASP A 93 -36.83 7.15 14.64
N THR A 94 -37.33 6.83 15.83
CA THR A 94 -37.25 7.64 17.04
C THR A 94 -36.50 6.96 18.18
N LEU A 95 -35.95 5.76 17.95
CA LEU A 95 -35.16 5.05 18.95
C LEU A 95 -33.87 5.82 19.22
N ASN A 96 -33.64 6.12 20.50
CA ASN A 96 -32.51 6.91 20.95
C ASN A 96 -32.11 6.47 22.37
N SER A 97 -31.92 5.18 22.57
CA SER A 97 -31.65 4.57 23.87
C SER A 97 -30.91 3.27 23.68
N ALA A 98 -29.74 3.17 24.28
CA ALA A 98 -28.79 2.08 24.03
C ALA A 98 -29.44 0.69 24.08
N VAL A 99 -29.10 -0.12 23.06
CA VAL A 99 -29.51 -1.52 22.93
C VAL A 99 -28.28 -2.42 22.99
N SER A 100 -28.35 -3.47 23.81
CA SER A 100 -27.38 -4.56 23.82
C SER A 100 -28.07 -5.84 23.35
N LEU A 101 -27.50 -6.55 22.38
CA LEU A 101 -28.04 -7.75 21.77
C LEU A 101 -26.98 -8.86 21.76
N ASP A 102 -27.18 -9.89 22.57
CA ASP A 102 -26.34 -11.08 22.62
C ASP A 102 -27.01 -12.27 21.91
N VAL A 103 -26.44 -12.70 20.79
CA VAL A 103 -26.91 -13.87 20.03
C VAL A 103 -25.97 -15.06 20.14
N SER A 104 -25.02 -15.05 21.09
CA SER A 104 -24.04 -16.13 21.29
C SER A 104 -24.66 -17.47 21.70
N GLY A 105 -25.89 -17.44 22.27
CA GLY A 105 -26.67 -18.64 22.59
C GLY A 105 -27.54 -19.17 21.44
N SER A 106 -27.52 -18.51 20.27
CA SER A 106 -28.29 -18.97 19.11
C SER A 106 -27.66 -20.19 18.46
N THR A 107 -28.53 -21.10 17.99
CA THR A 107 -28.15 -22.27 17.20
C THR A 107 -28.64 -22.15 15.75
N ALA A 108 -29.12 -20.97 15.34
CA ALA A 108 -29.49 -20.71 13.96
C ALA A 108 -28.24 -20.81 13.07
N SER A 109 -28.39 -21.26 11.82
CA SER A 109 -27.26 -21.31 10.88
C SER A 109 -26.79 -19.91 10.47
N SER A 110 -27.70 -18.94 10.47
CA SER A 110 -27.43 -17.54 10.13
C SER A 110 -28.34 -16.60 10.91
N ILE A 111 -27.83 -15.43 11.30
CA ILE A 111 -28.63 -14.31 11.82
C ILE A 111 -28.32 -13.05 11.04
N SER A 112 -29.36 -12.35 10.60
CA SER A 112 -29.27 -11.02 10.02
C SER A 112 -29.85 -10.00 11.00
N VAL A 113 -29.10 -8.95 11.29
CA VAL A 113 -29.51 -7.85 12.16
C VAL A 113 -29.50 -6.55 11.38
N LEU A 114 -30.61 -5.82 11.43
CA LEU A 114 -30.74 -4.46 10.93
C LEU A 114 -31.03 -3.55 12.11
N ALA A 115 -30.04 -2.76 12.50
CA ALA A 115 -30.10 -1.84 13.62
C ALA A 115 -29.96 -0.39 13.16
N GLY A 116 -30.67 0.48 13.87
CA GLY A 116 -30.61 1.93 13.75
C GLY A 116 -31.02 2.52 15.09
N ASP A 117 -30.06 3.10 15.80
CA ASP A 117 -30.27 3.75 17.08
C ASP A 117 -29.26 4.89 17.19
N TYR A 118 -29.73 6.12 17.41
CA TYR A 118 -28.84 7.27 17.57
C TYR A 118 -27.94 7.15 18.81
N ALA A 119 -28.30 6.32 19.79
CA ALA A 119 -27.46 6.00 20.95
C ALA A 119 -26.44 4.88 20.67
N GLY A 120 -26.54 4.18 19.54
CA GLY A 120 -25.68 3.06 19.15
C GLY A 120 -26.13 1.70 19.71
N VAL A 121 -25.81 0.63 18.97
CA VAL A 121 -26.14 -0.75 19.33
C VAL A 121 -24.89 -1.55 19.66
N THR A 122 -24.90 -2.28 20.78
CA THR A 122 -23.89 -3.29 21.10
C THR A 122 -24.40 -4.67 20.71
N PHE A 123 -23.73 -5.31 19.77
CA PHE A 123 -24.06 -6.65 19.27
C PHE A 123 -22.94 -7.63 19.62
N LYS A 124 -23.30 -8.77 20.22
CA LYS A 124 -22.40 -9.88 20.47
C LYS A 124 -22.79 -11.08 19.61
N ALA A 125 -21.91 -11.43 18.67
CA ALA A 125 -22.10 -12.53 17.75
C ALA A 125 -21.88 -13.90 18.44
N GLY A 126 -22.41 -14.95 17.82
CA GLY A 126 -22.08 -16.33 18.15
C GLY A 126 -21.36 -17.04 17.00
N ASN A 127 -21.36 -18.38 17.05
CA ASN A 127 -20.67 -19.24 16.07
C ASN A 127 -21.37 -19.35 14.71
N GLN A 128 -22.58 -18.82 14.59
CA GLN A 128 -23.36 -18.73 13.37
C GLN A 128 -22.77 -17.71 12.39
N ASN A 129 -23.10 -17.87 11.12
CA ASN A 129 -22.84 -16.84 10.12
C ASN A 129 -23.85 -15.69 10.28
N GLY A 130 -23.62 -14.59 9.58
CA GLY A 130 -24.64 -13.55 9.57
C GLY A 130 -24.29 -12.24 8.91
N THR A 131 -25.23 -11.32 9.04
CA THR A 131 -25.08 -9.93 8.62
C THR A 131 -25.42 -9.02 9.79
N PHE A 132 -24.59 -8.02 10.05
CA PHE A 132 -24.87 -6.95 11.01
C PHE A 132 -24.83 -5.60 10.30
N VAL A 133 -25.94 -4.86 10.40
CA VAL A 133 -26.07 -3.49 9.90
C VAL A 133 -26.36 -2.58 11.10
N GLY A 134 -25.41 -1.71 11.48
CA GLY A 134 -25.51 -0.84 12.66
C GLY A 134 -26.23 0.50 12.42
N GLY A 135 -26.24 0.97 11.17
CA GLY A 135 -26.98 2.17 10.78
C GLY A 135 -26.27 3.47 11.17
N VAL A 136 -26.76 4.11 12.21
CA VAL A 136 -26.24 5.37 12.76
C VAL A 136 -25.82 5.16 14.22
N GLY A 137 -25.10 6.12 14.80
CA GLY A 137 -24.66 6.06 16.19
C GLY A 137 -23.37 5.25 16.35
N ASN A 138 -22.82 5.21 17.56
CA ASN A 138 -21.59 4.48 17.83
C ASN A 138 -21.91 3.01 18.14
N ASN A 139 -21.76 2.15 17.13
CA ASN A 139 -22.12 0.75 17.19
C ASN A 139 -20.93 -0.11 17.61
N THR A 140 -21.23 -1.24 18.26
CA THR A 140 -20.24 -2.26 18.61
C THR A 140 -20.63 -3.60 18.02
N PHE A 141 -19.77 -4.20 17.21
CA PHE A 141 -19.85 -5.60 16.80
C PHE A 141 -18.77 -6.38 17.53
N ASN A 142 -19.16 -7.34 18.38
CA ASN A 142 -18.24 -8.17 19.14
C ASN A 142 -18.39 -9.65 18.75
N GLY A 143 -17.47 -10.12 17.91
CA GLY A 143 -17.31 -11.52 17.51
C GLY A 143 -16.19 -12.26 18.23
N ALA A 144 -15.62 -11.69 19.29
CA ALA A 144 -14.49 -12.29 20.00
C ALA A 144 -14.80 -13.71 20.48
N GLY A 145 -13.92 -14.66 20.16
CA GLY A 145 -14.07 -16.07 20.54
C GLY A 145 -15.12 -16.85 19.75
N SER A 146 -15.73 -16.25 18.72
CA SER A 146 -16.71 -16.92 17.84
C SER A 146 -16.10 -17.26 16.47
N SER A 147 -16.73 -18.19 15.73
CA SER A 147 -16.17 -18.74 14.49
C SER A 147 -16.91 -18.46 13.19
N GLY A 148 -18.12 -17.87 13.23
CA GLY A 148 -18.95 -17.70 12.03
C GLY A 148 -18.41 -16.66 11.05
N ASN A 149 -18.83 -16.73 9.79
CA ASN A 149 -18.51 -15.73 8.78
C ASN A 149 -19.53 -14.59 8.82
N TRP A 150 -19.08 -13.34 8.94
CA TRP A 150 -19.96 -12.19 9.05
C TRP A 150 -19.74 -11.14 7.97
N THR A 151 -20.86 -10.57 7.49
CA THR A 151 -20.86 -9.30 6.77
C THR A 151 -21.26 -8.21 7.75
N VAL A 152 -20.38 -7.24 8.00
CA VAL A 152 -20.56 -6.20 9.02
C VAL A 152 -20.50 -4.83 8.35
N ALA A 153 -21.52 -4.01 8.53
CA ALA A 153 -21.52 -2.60 8.15
C ALA A 153 -22.08 -1.76 9.29
N THR A 154 -21.24 -0.94 9.93
CA THR A 154 -21.64 -0.19 11.12
C THR A 154 -22.18 1.21 10.80
N GLY A 155 -21.71 1.84 9.72
CA GLY A 155 -22.36 3.00 9.11
C GLY A 155 -21.79 4.32 9.58
N ASP A 156 -22.64 5.24 10.03
CA ASP A 156 -22.19 6.53 10.56
C ASP A 156 -21.93 6.42 12.06
N GLY A 157 -20.74 6.78 12.52
CA GLY A 157 -20.41 6.79 13.94
C GLY A 157 -18.93 6.55 14.16
N ASN A 158 -18.50 6.53 15.42
CA ASN A 158 -17.21 5.97 15.79
C ASN A 158 -17.45 4.57 16.34
N ASP A 159 -17.36 3.57 15.47
CA ASP A 159 -17.75 2.22 15.74
C ASP A 159 -16.59 1.36 16.26
N THR A 160 -16.93 0.28 16.98
CA THR A 160 -15.98 -0.73 17.44
C THR A 160 -16.33 -2.08 16.86
N ILE A 161 -15.41 -2.70 16.13
CA ILE A 161 -15.62 -3.98 15.48
C ILE A 161 -14.53 -4.94 15.94
N THR A 162 -14.92 -6.07 16.53
CA THR A 162 -14.04 -7.23 16.75
C THR A 162 -14.58 -8.38 15.92
N GLY A 163 -13.84 -8.78 14.90
CA GLY A 163 -14.18 -9.89 14.01
C GLY A 163 -14.14 -11.25 14.71
N THR A 164 -14.81 -12.22 14.10
CA THR A 164 -14.74 -13.63 14.48
C THR A 164 -13.48 -14.29 13.90
N SER A 165 -13.22 -15.56 14.23
CA SER A 165 -12.17 -16.36 13.61
C SER A 165 -12.49 -16.81 12.17
N GLY A 166 -13.71 -16.55 11.68
CA GLY A 166 -14.18 -16.89 10.33
C GLY A 166 -13.72 -15.88 9.28
N ASN A 167 -14.22 -16.03 8.05
CA ASN A 167 -13.94 -15.09 6.95
C ASN A 167 -14.97 -13.96 6.96
N ASN A 168 -14.53 -12.74 7.29
CA ASN A 168 -15.43 -11.61 7.47
C ASN A 168 -15.29 -10.57 6.36
N THR A 169 -16.41 -9.93 6.02
CA THR A 169 -16.45 -8.72 5.17
C THR A 169 -16.90 -7.56 6.03
N ILE A 170 -16.06 -6.55 6.20
CA ILE A 170 -16.27 -5.47 7.18
C ILE A 170 -16.22 -4.11 6.48
N SER A 171 -17.20 -3.26 6.78
CA SER A 171 -17.24 -1.86 6.41
C SER A 171 -17.48 -1.03 7.67
N GLY A 172 -16.45 -0.34 8.17
CA GLY A 172 -16.59 0.58 9.31
C GLY A 172 -17.48 1.78 8.98
N GLY A 173 -17.60 2.13 7.69
CA GLY A 173 -18.32 3.34 7.28
C GLY A 173 -17.49 4.59 7.55
N VAL A 174 -18.16 5.71 7.78
CA VAL A 174 -17.53 7.00 8.08
C VAL A 174 -17.15 7.09 9.56
N GLY A 175 -16.53 8.20 9.97
CA GLY A 175 -16.10 8.41 11.36
C GLY A 175 -14.73 7.79 11.65
N ASN A 176 -14.43 7.59 12.94
CA ASN A 176 -13.15 7.03 13.39
C ASN A 176 -13.40 5.69 14.08
N ASN A 177 -13.21 4.61 13.33
CA ASN A 177 -13.58 3.27 13.76
C ASN A 177 -12.38 2.50 14.32
N SER A 178 -12.63 1.64 15.29
CA SER A 178 -11.65 0.69 15.82
C SER A 178 -12.01 -0.72 15.36
N ILE A 179 -11.17 -1.31 14.51
CA ILE A 179 -11.44 -2.60 13.87
C ILE A 179 -10.33 -3.58 14.24
N VAL A 180 -10.68 -4.62 14.98
CA VAL A 180 -9.79 -5.76 15.27
C VAL A 180 -10.31 -6.95 14.48
N LEU A 181 -9.49 -7.50 13.59
CA LEU A 181 -9.80 -8.69 12.81
C LEU A 181 -9.47 -9.94 13.63
N GLY A 182 -10.28 -10.98 13.47
CA GLY A 182 -9.91 -12.31 13.95
C GLY A 182 -9.00 -13.01 12.95
N SER A 183 -8.85 -14.33 13.10
CA SER A 183 -8.21 -15.15 12.08
C SER A 183 -9.06 -15.25 10.81
N GLY A 184 -8.68 -16.14 9.89
CA GLY A 184 -9.40 -16.34 8.64
C GLY A 184 -8.91 -15.39 7.53
N THR A 185 -9.71 -15.30 6.47
CA THR A 185 -9.48 -14.36 5.37
C THR A 185 -10.49 -13.25 5.47
N ASN A 186 -10.06 -12.05 5.87
CA ASN A 186 -10.95 -10.92 6.08
C ASN A 186 -10.78 -9.86 4.99
N VAL A 187 -11.87 -9.18 4.65
CA VAL A 187 -11.90 -8.04 3.74
C VAL A 187 -12.46 -6.84 4.48
N VAL A 188 -11.69 -5.75 4.51
CA VAL A 188 -12.07 -4.50 5.18
C VAL A 188 -12.13 -3.36 4.18
N ARG A 189 -13.17 -2.55 4.30
CA ARG A 189 -13.34 -1.30 3.57
C ARG A 189 -13.48 -0.15 4.57
N SER A 190 -12.52 0.78 4.54
CA SER A 190 -12.41 1.90 5.47
C SER A 190 -12.64 3.21 4.72
N GLU A 191 -13.69 3.95 5.09
CA GLU A 191 -13.98 5.29 4.53
C GLU A 191 -13.54 6.42 5.48
N GLY A 192 -13.35 6.09 6.75
CA GLY A 192 -13.04 6.99 7.84
C GLY A 192 -11.56 7.05 8.21
N GLN A 193 -11.24 7.76 9.29
CA GLN A 193 -9.91 7.74 9.88
C GLN A 193 -9.87 6.62 10.93
N ASP A 194 -9.56 5.42 10.47
CA ASP A 194 -9.78 4.20 11.22
C ASP A 194 -8.48 3.63 11.78
N THR A 195 -8.58 2.85 12.86
CA THR A 195 -7.51 1.99 13.36
C THR A 195 -7.89 0.54 13.07
N ILE A 196 -7.03 -0.19 12.35
CA ILE A 196 -7.31 -1.55 11.89
C ILE A 196 -6.16 -2.47 12.29
N ASP A 197 -6.44 -3.47 13.12
CA ASP A 197 -5.47 -4.48 13.55
C ASP A 197 -5.90 -5.89 13.10
N GLY A 198 -5.07 -6.52 12.27
CA GLY A 198 -5.28 -7.86 11.71
C GLY A 198 -4.00 -8.68 11.74
N LEU A 199 -3.52 -9.02 12.95
CA LEU A 199 -2.21 -9.66 13.14
C LEU A 199 -2.19 -11.15 12.76
N THR A 200 -3.35 -11.75 12.53
CA THR A 200 -3.50 -13.18 12.21
C THR A 200 -4.43 -13.37 11.02
N GLY A 201 -4.22 -14.43 10.25
CA GLY A 201 -5.00 -14.66 9.04
C GLY A 201 -4.37 -13.99 7.82
N THR A 202 -5.18 -13.87 6.77
CA THR A 202 -4.80 -13.26 5.50
C THR A 202 -5.81 -12.17 5.20
N ASP A 203 -5.42 -10.91 5.42
CA ASP A 203 -6.37 -9.80 5.39
C ASP A 203 -6.17 -8.92 4.15
N THR A 204 -7.27 -8.44 3.62
CA THR A 204 -7.30 -7.42 2.57
C THR A 204 -7.97 -6.16 3.10
N VAL A 205 -7.28 -5.02 3.06
CA VAL A 205 -7.80 -3.73 3.52
C VAL A 205 -7.80 -2.74 2.36
N THR A 206 -8.94 -2.10 2.10
CA THR A 206 -9.04 -0.99 1.16
C THR A 206 -9.31 0.30 1.93
N LEU A 207 -8.42 1.28 1.78
CA LEU A 207 -8.53 2.61 2.37
C LEU A 207 -9.09 3.57 1.32
N LEU A 208 -10.26 4.15 1.61
CA LEU A 208 -11.04 5.03 0.73
C LEU A 208 -11.20 6.44 1.27
N GLY A 209 -10.87 6.67 2.55
CA GLY A 209 -10.83 8.00 3.14
C GLY A 209 -9.99 8.04 4.41
N GLY A 210 -9.93 9.21 5.03
CA GLY A 210 -9.23 9.42 6.30
C GLY A 210 -7.70 9.31 6.21
N SER A 211 -7.09 9.21 7.39
CA SER A 211 -5.64 9.00 7.60
C SER A 211 -5.49 7.84 8.59
N SER A 212 -5.78 6.65 8.10
CA SER A 212 -5.95 5.44 8.90
C SER A 212 -4.60 4.85 9.34
N VAL A 213 -4.64 4.14 10.47
CA VAL A 213 -3.53 3.33 10.98
C VAL A 213 -3.91 1.87 10.81
N VAL A 214 -3.08 1.11 10.10
CA VAL A 214 -3.35 -0.28 9.74
C VAL A 214 -2.17 -1.14 10.13
N THR A 215 -2.38 -2.18 10.93
CA THR A 215 -1.36 -3.16 11.31
C THR A 215 -1.84 -4.56 10.94
N LEU A 216 -1.20 -5.18 9.94
CA LEU A 216 -1.57 -6.50 9.43
C LEU A 216 -0.43 -7.51 9.55
N GLY A 217 -0.81 -8.78 9.64
CA GLY A 217 0.09 -9.92 9.67
C GLY A 217 0.72 -10.26 8.32
N SER A 218 1.05 -11.53 8.14
CA SER A 218 1.68 -12.02 6.91
C SER A 218 0.65 -12.20 5.78
N ASN A 219 1.11 -12.14 4.53
CA ASN A 219 0.30 -12.27 3.31
C ASN A 219 -0.82 -11.23 3.20
N ALA A 220 -0.67 -10.09 3.86
CA ALA A 220 -1.68 -9.04 3.84
C ALA A 220 -1.67 -8.28 2.51
N THR A 221 -2.84 -7.82 2.08
CA THR A 221 -2.99 -6.94 0.92
C THR A 221 -3.61 -5.61 1.36
N VAL A 222 -2.99 -4.49 1.02
CA VAL A 222 -3.55 -3.17 1.29
C VAL A 222 -3.66 -2.37 0.01
N TYR A 223 -4.86 -1.86 -0.24
CA TYR A 223 -5.12 -0.88 -1.28
C TYR A 223 -5.24 0.51 -0.66
N ASP A 224 -4.13 1.24 -0.56
CA ASP A 224 -4.17 2.65 -0.17
C ASP A 224 -4.47 3.51 -1.42
N THR A 225 -5.69 4.06 -1.45
CA THR A 225 -6.12 4.97 -2.53
C THR A 225 -6.13 6.44 -2.10
N THR A 226 -5.58 6.72 -0.92
CA THR A 226 -5.74 7.97 -0.19
C THR A 226 -4.39 8.54 0.24
N SER A 227 -4.35 9.26 1.37
CA SER A 227 -3.14 9.96 1.79
C SER A 227 -2.94 9.93 3.30
N HIS A 228 -1.70 10.08 3.73
CA HIS A 228 -1.33 10.19 5.14
C HIS A 228 -1.68 8.97 5.99
N ASN A 229 -1.78 7.80 5.38
CA ASN A 229 -2.00 6.56 6.13
C ASN A 229 -0.70 6.04 6.71
N THR A 230 -0.81 5.30 7.80
CA THR A 230 0.30 4.51 8.34
C THR A 230 -0.07 3.05 8.22
N VAL A 231 0.65 2.29 7.40
CA VAL A 231 0.38 0.87 7.16
C VAL A 231 1.59 0.03 7.54
N SER A 232 1.41 -0.94 8.43
CA SER A 232 2.38 -1.96 8.77
C SER A 232 1.91 -3.31 8.26
N GLY A 233 2.75 -4.01 7.51
CA GLY A 233 2.51 -5.37 7.03
C GLY A 233 3.58 -6.35 7.51
N GLY A 234 3.18 -7.60 7.72
CA GLY A 234 4.08 -8.71 7.99
C GLY A 234 4.79 -9.25 6.75
N ASN A 235 5.17 -10.52 6.80
CA ASN A 235 5.89 -11.17 5.71
C ASN A 235 5.01 -11.38 4.47
N ASN A 236 5.57 -11.21 3.28
CA ASN A 236 4.90 -11.40 1.99
C ASN A 236 3.66 -10.50 1.81
N SER A 237 3.67 -9.29 2.39
CA SER A 237 2.58 -8.34 2.22
C SER A 237 2.73 -7.52 0.93
N PHE A 238 1.59 -7.16 0.34
CA PHE A 238 1.49 -6.32 -0.85
C PHE A 238 0.72 -5.04 -0.54
N ILE A 239 1.29 -3.88 -0.86
CA ILE A 239 0.66 -2.58 -0.62
C ILE A 239 0.64 -1.80 -1.94
N THR A 240 -0.51 -1.28 -2.36
CA THR A 240 -0.54 -0.19 -3.34
C THR A 240 -0.39 1.14 -2.62
N GLY A 241 0.62 1.92 -2.99
CA GLY A 241 0.90 3.18 -2.32
C GLY A 241 -0.06 4.31 -2.74
N GLY A 242 -0.58 5.01 -1.74
CA GLY A 242 -1.31 6.27 -1.87
C GLY A 242 -0.38 7.48 -2.00
N SER A 243 -0.53 8.47 -1.12
CA SER A 243 0.28 9.68 -1.15
C SER A 243 0.60 10.25 0.24
N SER A 244 1.85 10.69 0.45
CA SER A 244 2.32 11.16 1.77
C SER A 244 2.04 10.16 2.91
N SER A 245 1.96 8.88 2.58
CA SER A 245 1.71 7.79 3.51
C SER A 245 3.02 7.18 4.00
N THR A 246 2.96 6.44 5.10
CA THR A 246 4.09 5.71 5.67
C THR A 246 3.82 4.21 5.66
N TYR A 247 4.73 3.42 5.10
CA TYR A 247 4.64 1.97 5.04
C TYR A 247 5.79 1.30 5.78
N PHE A 248 5.46 0.34 6.64
CA PHE A 248 6.39 -0.49 7.37
C PHE A 248 6.22 -1.96 6.96
N SER A 249 7.28 -2.57 6.43
CA SER A 249 7.38 -4.02 6.31
C SER A 249 8.18 -4.57 7.47
N THR A 250 7.55 -5.45 8.23
CA THR A 250 8.14 -6.11 9.42
C THR A 250 8.56 -7.56 9.15
N GLY A 251 8.31 -8.06 7.93
CA GLY A 251 8.63 -9.42 7.51
C GLY A 251 9.97 -9.54 6.79
N ALA A 252 10.19 -10.71 6.17
CA ALA A 252 11.41 -11.00 5.41
C ALA A 252 11.38 -10.38 4.00
N MET A 253 10.19 -10.26 3.41
CA MET A 253 9.98 -9.65 2.10
C MET A 253 8.62 -8.95 2.06
N SER A 254 8.52 -7.81 1.37
CA SER A 254 7.24 -7.21 0.99
C SER A 254 7.33 -6.50 -0.35
N THR A 255 6.17 -6.25 -0.95
CA THR A 255 6.06 -5.46 -2.18
C THR A 255 5.24 -4.20 -1.90
N VAL A 256 5.77 -3.06 -2.32
CA VAL A 256 5.02 -1.81 -2.36
C VAL A 256 4.97 -1.32 -3.82
N SER A 257 3.77 -1.01 -4.30
CA SER A 257 3.53 -0.63 -5.69
C SER A 257 2.97 0.78 -5.77
N GLY A 258 3.66 1.71 -6.42
CA GLY A 258 3.25 3.10 -6.58
C GLY A 258 3.69 3.98 -5.41
N GLY A 259 2.81 4.86 -4.97
CA GLY A 259 3.11 5.87 -3.96
C GLY A 259 3.62 7.20 -4.53
N LEU A 260 3.23 8.29 -3.89
CA LEU A 260 3.68 9.65 -4.18
C LEU A 260 4.09 10.35 -2.87
N ASN A 261 5.36 10.72 -2.74
CA ASN A 261 5.91 11.30 -1.52
C ASN A 261 5.74 10.40 -0.30
N ASP A 262 5.77 9.08 -0.50
CA ASP A 262 5.60 8.11 0.57
C ASP A 262 6.94 7.81 1.28
N THR A 263 6.86 7.49 2.56
CA THR A 263 7.98 6.94 3.34
C THR A 263 7.82 5.43 3.45
N ILE A 264 8.81 4.67 3.00
CA ILE A 264 8.74 3.21 2.90
C ILE A 264 9.93 2.62 3.64
N SER A 265 9.65 1.79 4.64
CA SER A 265 10.68 1.17 5.49
C SER A 265 10.48 -0.34 5.58
N ALA A 266 11.51 -1.13 5.29
CA ALA A 266 11.49 -2.58 5.40
C ALA A 266 12.60 -3.09 6.34
N SER A 267 12.23 -3.99 7.26
CA SER A 267 13.17 -4.67 8.15
C SER A 267 14.08 -5.68 7.47
N ALA A 268 13.78 -6.05 6.22
CA ALA A 268 14.54 -6.99 5.42
C ALA A 268 14.47 -6.58 3.94
N ASP A 269 14.11 -7.49 3.04
CA ASP A 269 14.08 -7.25 1.61
C ASP A 269 12.78 -6.51 1.18
N LEU A 270 12.90 -5.69 0.14
CA LEU A 270 11.79 -4.89 -0.39
C LEU A 270 11.78 -4.90 -1.92
N TRP A 271 10.59 -5.10 -2.49
CA TRP A 271 10.30 -4.81 -3.89
C TRP A 271 9.45 -3.54 -3.98
N GLN A 272 10.06 -2.46 -4.48
CA GLN A 272 9.33 -1.27 -4.86
C GLN A 272 9.04 -1.31 -6.36
N VAL A 273 7.77 -1.28 -6.74
CA VAL A 273 7.34 -1.25 -8.14
C VAL A 273 6.66 0.09 -8.42
N ARG A 274 7.21 0.90 -9.32
CA ARG A 274 6.78 2.28 -9.58
C ARG A 274 6.87 3.15 -8.33
N GLY A 275 6.50 4.40 -8.47
CA GLY A 275 6.47 5.38 -7.38
C GLY A 275 7.15 6.67 -7.78
N THR A 276 6.73 7.75 -7.14
CA THR A 276 7.21 9.10 -7.46
C THR A 276 7.63 9.81 -6.19
N SER A 277 8.88 10.25 -6.16
CA SER A 277 9.45 11.05 -5.06
C SER A 277 9.35 10.39 -3.67
N ASN A 278 9.57 9.07 -3.60
CA ASN A 278 9.46 8.33 -2.35
C ASN A 278 10.78 8.36 -1.55
N SER A 279 10.70 8.14 -0.24
CA SER A 279 11.86 7.89 0.62
C SER A 279 11.85 6.42 1.05
N ILE A 280 12.83 5.64 0.58
CA ILE A 280 12.85 4.19 0.69
C ILE A 280 14.03 3.74 1.55
N THR A 281 13.76 2.96 2.59
CA THR A 281 14.75 2.29 3.41
C THR A 281 14.50 0.79 3.46
N ALA A 282 15.51 -0.03 3.15
CA ALA A 282 15.43 -1.48 3.29
C ALA A 282 16.67 -2.01 4.00
N SER A 283 16.50 -2.74 5.10
CA SER A 283 17.67 -3.29 5.82
C SER A 283 18.37 -4.40 5.03
N GLY A 284 17.64 -5.10 4.16
CA GLY A 284 18.15 -6.09 3.24
C GLY A 284 18.32 -5.55 1.81
N SER A 285 17.92 -6.36 0.84
CA SER A 285 17.98 -6.03 -0.58
C SER A 285 16.79 -5.20 -1.04
N LEU A 286 17.02 -4.19 -1.86
CA LEU A 286 15.99 -3.44 -2.56
C LEU A 286 16.00 -3.79 -4.06
N THR A 287 14.84 -4.11 -4.61
CA THR A 287 14.60 -4.00 -6.06
C THR A 287 13.63 -2.86 -6.30
N PHE A 288 14.03 -1.86 -7.10
CA PHE A 288 13.19 -0.72 -7.45
C PHE A 288 12.98 -0.66 -8.96
N LEU A 289 11.73 -0.73 -9.41
CA LEU A 289 11.38 -0.79 -10.82
C LEU A 289 10.59 0.45 -11.25
N ASN A 290 11.03 1.17 -12.28
CA ASN A 290 10.31 2.30 -12.89
C ASN A 290 10.02 3.45 -11.91
N GLY A 291 11.02 3.84 -11.12
CA GLY A 291 10.95 5.00 -10.23
C GLY A 291 10.99 6.33 -10.97
N THR A 292 10.36 7.36 -10.43
CA THR A 292 10.40 8.74 -10.97
C THR A 292 10.52 9.79 -9.86
N GLY A 293 10.81 11.04 -10.23
CA GLY A 293 10.87 12.16 -9.30
C GLY A 293 12.02 12.03 -8.29
N ALA A 294 12.01 12.88 -7.26
CA ALA A 294 13.09 12.97 -6.27
C ALA A 294 13.02 11.83 -5.25
N THR A 295 13.63 10.69 -5.57
CA THR A 295 13.56 9.46 -4.77
C THR A 295 14.85 9.24 -3.99
N THR A 296 14.73 9.06 -2.67
CA THR A 296 15.87 8.69 -1.82
C THR A 296 15.84 7.21 -1.50
N VAL A 297 17.00 6.55 -1.58
CA VAL A 297 17.16 5.12 -1.31
C VAL A 297 18.32 4.89 -0.32
N SER A 298 18.04 4.12 0.72
CA SER A 298 19.03 3.53 1.62
C SER A 298 18.76 2.04 1.76
N ALA A 299 19.59 1.20 1.16
CA ALA A 299 19.45 -0.25 1.28
C ALA A 299 20.78 -0.98 1.52
N GLY A 300 20.68 -2.24 1.98
CA GLY A 300 21.83 -3.12 2.13
C GLY A 300 22.49 -3.43 0.78
N THR A 301 21.69 -3.77 -0.23
CA THR A 301 22.09 -3.83 -1.65
C THR A 301 20.91 -3.38 -2.50
N SER A 302 21.17 -2.75 -3.64
CA SER A 302 20.08 -2.21 -4.48
C SER A 302 20.22 -2.63 -5.94
N THR A 303 19.10 -3.01 -6.55
CA THR A 303 18.94 -3.09 -8.00
C THR A 303 17.86 -2.11 -8.42
N LEU A 304 18.23 -1.08 -9.18
CA LEU A 304 17.43 0.11 -9.41
C LEU A 304 17.26 0.31 -10.92
N PHE A 305 16.03 0.35 -11.38
CA PHE A 305 15.68 0.62 -12.76
C PHE A 305 14.93 1.96 -12.82
N GLY A 306 15.59 2.94 -13.41
CA GLY A 306 15.04 4.28 -13.60
C GLY A 306 13.92 4.32 -14.65
N ALA A 307 13.12 5.36 -14.56
CA ALA A 307 12.28 5.83 -15.65
C ALA A 307 12.50 7.33 -15.83
N SER A 308 12.02 7.86 -16.95
CA SER A 308 12.16 9.27 -17.32
C SER A 308 11.88 10.24 -16.17
N GLY A 309 12.85 11.11 -15.87
CA GLY A 309 12.72 12.13 -14.82
C GLY A 309 12.94 11.61 -13.41
N LEU A 310 13.62 10.48 -13.23
CA LEU A 310 14.12 10.05 -11.93
C LEU A 310 15.27 10.94 -11.47
N ASP A 311 15.17 11.47 -10.26
CA ASP A 311 16.27 12.07 -9.51
C ASP A 311 16.51 11.18 -8.27
N LEU A 312 17.47 10.27 -8.41
CA LEU A 312 17.80 9.24 -7.43
C LEU A 312 18.94 9.70 -6.54
N LEU A 313 18.68 9.74 -5.23
CA LEU A 313 19.69 9.93 -4.21
C LEU A 313 19.93 8.62 -3.45
N LEU A 314 21.13 8.07 -3.55
CA LEU A 314 21.60 6.95 -2.75
C LEU A 314 22.34 7.45 -1.51
N VAL A 315 21.91 7.00 -0.33
CA VAL A 315 22.49 7.41 0.95
C VAL A 315 22.85 6.21 1.82
N GLY A 316 23.87 6.39 2.66
CA GLY A 316 24.23 5.41 3.68
C GLY A 316 24.84 4.13 3.09
N GLY A 317 24.38 2.97 3.57
CA GLY A 317 24.95 1.67 3.23
C GLY A 317 26.30 1.37 3.92
N SER A 318 26.73 0.11 3.81
CA SER A 318 28.06 -0.35 4.22
C SER A 318 29.04 -0.15 3.07
N ALA A 319 30.35 -0.07 3.35
CA ALA A 319 31.36 -0.13 2.29
C ALA A 319 31.31 -1.43 1.46
N SER A 320 30.67 -2.47 1.99
CA SER A 320 30.43 -3.73 1.28
C SER A 320 29.12 -3.76 0.48
N SER A 321 28.29 -2.71 0.52
CA SER A 321 27.06 -2.68 -0.27
C SER A 321 27.37 -2.44 -1.74
N THR A 322 26.54 -3.03 -2.60
CA THR A 322 26.61 -2.87 -4.05
C THR A 322 25.26 -2.38 -4.54
N ASN A 323 25.29 -1.32 -5.34
CA ASN A 323 24.12 -0.73 -5.97
C ASN A 323 24.28 -0.83 -7.48
N LEU A 324 23.33 -1.49 -8.13
CA LEU A 324 23.19 -1.51 -9.58
C LEU A 324 22.11 -0.50 -9.97
N PHE A 325 22.47 0.47 -10.78
CA PHE A 325 21.52 1.37 -11.45
C PHE A 325 21.51 1.09 -12.95
N VAL A 326 20.31 0.98 -13.51
CA VAL A 326 20.07 0.88 -14.95
C VAL A 326 19.09 1.99 -15.32
N GLY A 327 19.58 2.95 -16.11
CA GLY A 327 18.79 4.07 -16.63
C GLY A 327 17.80 3.62 -17.69
N GLY A 328 16.77 4.44 -17.88
CA GLY A 328 15.68 4.19 -18.81
C GLY A 328 15.78 5.11 -20.03
N ASP A 329 14.62 5.53 -20.53
CA ASP A 329 14.55 6.59 -21.54
C ASP A 329 14.33 7.95 -20.88
N GLY A 330 14.99 8.96 -21.41
CA GLY A 330 14.95 10.34 -20.95
C GLY A 330 15.91 10.60 -19.79
N ASN A 331 15.97 11.87 -19.38
CA ASN A 331 17.01 12.34 -18.46
C ASN A 331 16.79 11.81 -17.04
N GLU A 332 17.81 11.19 -16.48
CA GLU A 332 17.90 10.79 -15.08
C GLU A 332 19.09 11.46 -14.37
N THR A 333 18.92 11.71 -13.07
CA THR A 333 19.99 12.10 -12.16
C THR A 333 20.18 11.01 -11.13
N VAL A 334 21.42 10.58 -10.92
CA VAL A 334 21.79 9.60 -9.90
C VAL A 334 22.94 10.16 -9.09
N SER A 335 22.74 10.30 -7.79
CA SER A 335 23.78 10.74 -6.87
C SER A 335 24.00 9.70 -5.77
N ALA A 336 25.19 9.10 -5.76
CA ALA A 336 25.69 8.26 -4.69
C ALA A 336 26.73 8.99 -3.81
N ALA A 337 26.82 10.32 -3.90
CA ALA A 337 27.82 11.11 -3.18
C ALA A 337 27.78 10.94 -1.64
N SER A 338 26.64 10.49 -1.09
CA SER A 338 26.45 10.20 0.34
C SER A 338 26.32 8.68 0.64
N SER A 339 26.62 7.83 -0.34
CA SER A 339 26.64 6.37 -0.20
C SER A 339 28.07 5.88 0.05
N ASN A 340 28.20 4.93 0.98
CA ASN A 340 29.46 4.24 1.24
C ASN A 340 29.67 3.04 0.30
N GLY A 341 28.61 2.53 -0.31
CA GLY A 341 28.67 1.37 -1.20
C GLY A 341 29.15 1.70 -2.61
N THR A 342 29.58 0.67 -3.34
CA THR A 342 29.91 0.77 -4.77
C THR A 342 28.64 0.98 -5.60
N LEU A 343 28.71 1.90 -6.55
CA LEU A 343 27.73 2.13 -7.60
C LEU A 343 28.23 1.56 -8.94
N HIS A 344 27.44 0.66 -9.52
CA HIS A 344 27.51 0.31 -10.93
C HIS A 344 26.32 0.95 -11.65
N ALA A 345 26.56 2.06 -12.34
CA ALA A 345 25.54 2.80 -13.05
C ALA A 345 25.68 2.61 -14.56
N PHE A 346 24.62 2.13 -15.18
CA PHE A 346 24.48 2.00 -16.63
C PHE A 346 23.44 3.01 -17.08
N ALA A 347 23.88 4.17 -17.56
CA ALA A 347 22.96 5.18 -18.06
C ALA A 347 22.20 4.68 -19.30
N GLY A 348 20.97 5.15 -19.46
CA GLY A 348 20.08 4.79 -20.55
C GLY A 348 20.22 5.71 -21.75
N THR A 349 19.09 6.26 -22.21
CA THR A 349 19.04 7.23 -23.30
C THR A 349 18.67 8.61 -22.76
N GLY A 350 19.37 9.67 -23.16
CA GLY A 350 19.02 11.02 -22.70
C GLY A 350 20.24 11.85 -22.32
N ASN A 351 20.02 12.84 -21.44
CA ASN A 351 21.04 13.66 -20.84
C ASN A 351 21.18 13.29 -19.36
N GLU A 352 22.14 12.43 -19.07
CA GLU A 352 22.27 11.78 -17.77
C GLU A 352 23.25 12.53 -16.85
N THR A 353 22.97 12.57 -15.56
CA THR A 353 23.94 13.05 -14.54
C THR A 353 24.15 11.96 -13.52
N ILE A 354 25.38 11.44 -13.42
CA ILE A 354 25.72 10.36 -12.51
C ILE A 354 26.92 10.76 -11.65
N ILE A 355 26.75 10.65 -10.33
CA ILE A 355 27.76 10.94 -9.33
C ILE A 355 27.99 9.69 -8.48
N GLY A 356 29.23 9.20 -8.46
CA GLY A 356 29.70 8.12 -7.59
C GLY A 356 29.82 8.52 -6.12
N GLY A 357 30.17 7.55 -5.29
CA GLY A 357 30.27 7.68 -3.83
C GLY A 357 31.70 7.66 -3.31
N SER A 358 31.90 7.01 -2.17
CA SER A 358 33.21 6.88 -1.52
C SER A 358 33.94 5.57 -1.85
N SER A 359 33.28 4.66 -2.57
CA SER A 359 33.84 3.37 -3.00
C SER A 359 34.22 3.43 -4.48
N ALA A 360 34.92 2.41 -4.99
CA ALA A 360 35.25 2.34 -6.42
C ALA A 360 33.97 2.10 -7.22
N ASP A 361 33.65 3.02 -8.13
CA ASP A 361 32.41 3.02 -8.89
C ASP A 361 32.64 2.69 -10.37
N THR A 362 31.58 2.23 -11.06
CA THR A 362 31.56 2.03 -12.51
C THR A 362 30.44 2.84 -13.12
N LEU A 363 30.78 3.82 -13.97
CA LEU A 363 29.84 4.76 -14.57
C LEU A 363 29.88 4.62 -16.09
N VAL A 364 28.83 4.03 -16.67
CA VAL A 364 28.69 3.84 -18.12
C VAL A 364 27.74 4.89 -18.68
N GLY A 365 28.21 5.72 -19.61
CA GLY A 365 27.49 6.93 -20.03
C GLY A 365 26.24 6.72 -20.92
N GLY A 366 25.97 5.51 -21.41
CA GLY A 366 24.80 5.25 -22.25
C GLY A 366 24.81 6.02 -23.58
N SER A 367 23.62 6.22 -24.14
CA SER A 367 23.41 6.97 -25.40
C SER A 367 22.91 8.39 -25.11
N GLY A 368 23.18 9.31 -26.04
CA GLY A 368 22.95 10.73 -25.79
C GLY A 368 24.13 11.35 -25.06
N SER A 369 23.89 12.23 -24.11
CA SER A 369 24.94 12.95 -23.38
C SER A 369 24.97 12.52 -21.91
N ALA A 370 26.14 12.52 -21.28
CA ALA A 370 26.22 12.25 -19.85
C ALA A 370 27.28 13.10 -19.15
N THR A 371 26.96 13.55 -17.93
CA THR A 371 27.91 14.13 -16.98
C THR A 371 28.21 13.10 -15.90
N LEU A 372 29.46 12.65 -15.82
CA LEU A 372 29.92 11.60 -14.93
C LEU A 372 30.93 12.17 -13.93
N THR A 373 30.69 11.91 -12.64
CA THR A 373 31.58 12.29 -11.54
C THR A 373 31.89 11.03 -10.75
N GLY A 374 33.16 10.66 -10.61
CA GLY A 374 33.57 9.45 -9.87
C GLY A 374 33.36 9.56 -8.37
N GLY A 375 33.39 10.78 -7.82
CA GLY A 375 33.24 11.00 -6.39
C GLY A 375 34.58 10.86 -5.65
N SER A 376 34.51 10.54 -4.35
CA SER A 376 35.71 10.46 -3.50
C SER A 376 36.41 9.10 -3.52
N GLY A 377 35.75 8.08 -4.10
CA GLY A 377 36.30 6.74 -4.26
C GLY A 377 37.52 6.72 -5.18
N ALA A 378 38.47 5.84 -4.87
CA ALA A 378 39.59 5.55 -5.77
C ALA A 378 39.19 4.49 -6.81
N ALA A 379 39.93 4.44 -7.92
CA ALA A 379 39.79 3.42 -8.96
C ALA A 379 38.41 3.37 -9.62
N ASN A 380 37.79 4.53 -9.86
CA ASN A 380 36.54 4.61 -10.61
C ASN A 380 36.77 4.25 -12.08
N LEU A 381 35.80 3.55 -12.66
CA LEU A 381 35.77 3.19 -14.06
C LEU A 381 34.70 3.98 -14.79
N PHE A 382 35.12 4.88 -15.66
CA PHE A 382 34.22 5.54 -16.62
C PHE A 382 34.22 4.72 -17.90
N ALA A 383 33.07 4.48 -18.52
CA ALA A 383 33.01 3.60 -19.69
C ALA A 383 32.07 4.10 -20.79
N LEU A 384 32.48 3.86 -22.04
CA LEU A 384 31.62 3.96 -23.23
C LEU A 384 31.79 2.72 -24.09
N THR A 385 30.70 2.34 -24.76
CA THR A 385 30.66 1.21 -25.69
C THR A 385 30.23 1.69 -27.07
N LYS A 386 31.03 1.40 -28.09
CA LYS A 386 30.71 1.77 -29.48
C LYS A 386 29.34 1.21 -29.88
N GLY A 387 28.51 2.05 -30.49
CA GLY A 387 27.17 1.69 -30.96
C GLY A 387 26.08 1.80 -29.88
N ALA A 388 26.44 1.90 -28.60
CA ALA A 388 25.55 2.36 -27.53
C ALA A 388 25.79 3.84 -27.19
N ALA A 389 27.00 4.35 -27.44
CA ALA A 389 27.35 5.76 -27.31
C ALA A 389 27.00 6.56 -28.58
N GLY A 390 27.36 7.86 -28.60
CA GLY A 390 27.25 8.70 -29.80
C GLY A 390 26.96 10.19 -29.55
N GLY A 391 27.06 10.67 -28.31
CA GLY A 391 26.89 12.09 -27.96
C GLY A 391 28.06 12.69 -27.19
N ASP A 392 27.75 13.69 -26.36
CA ASP A 392 28.75 14.46 -25.62
C ASP A 392 28.83 13.99 -24.15
N TYR A 393 30.03 13.63 -23.71
CA TYR A 393 30.29 13.09 -22.39
C TYR A 393 31.25 14.01 -21.64
N THR A 394 30.92 14.35 -20.40
CA THR A 394 31.76 15.16 -19.52
C THR A 394 32.14 14.34 -18.30
N ILE A 395 33.44 14.15 -18.07
CA ILE A 395 33.97 13.56 -16.84
C ILE A 395 34.55 14.68 -16.00
N THR A 396 33.95 14.93 -14.84
CA THR A 396 34.17 16.17 -14.08
C THR A 396 35.40 16.13 -13.17
N ASP A 397 35.83 14.93 -12.77
CA ASP A 397 36.78 14.73 -11.67
C ASP A 397 37.78 13.60 -11.94
N PHE A 398 38.08 13.33 -13.21
CA PHE A 398 38.90 12.17 -13.63
C PHE A 398 40.26 12.11 -12.91
N GLY A 399 40.93 13.25 -12.73
CA GLY A 399 42.22 13.33 -12.02
C GLY A 399 42.13 13.52 -10.51
N SER A 400 40.92 13.56 -9.92
CA SER A 400 40.73 13.89 -8.50
C SER A 400 41.05 12.74 -7.54
N ALA A 401 40.92 11.50 -8.01
CA ALA A 401 41.16 10.28 -7.25
C ALA A 401 42.15 9.36 -7.97
N ALA A 402 42.92 8.61 -7.18
CA ALA A 402 43.94 7.73 -7.72
C ALA A 402 43.32 6.53 -8.46
N GLY A 403 43.92 6.15 -9.59
CA GLY A 403 43.58 4.92 -10.30
C GLY A 403 42.32 4.97 -11.15
N ASN A 404 41.72 6.15 -11.36
CA ASN A 404 40.60 6.30 -12.28
C ASN A 404 41.00 5.88 -13.72
N LEU A 405 40.10 5.16 -14.39
CA LEU A 405 40.31 4.64 -15.74
C LEU A 405 39.13 4.98 -16.64
N MET A 406 39.43 5.18 -17.93
CA MET A 406 38.45 5.28 -19.00
C MET A 406 38.45 3.97 -19.81
N ALA A 407 37.34 3.25 -19.79
CA ALA A 407 37.10 2.09 -20.62
C ALA A 407 36.44 2.46 -21.95
N LEU A 408 37.08 2.10 -23.07
CA LEU A 408 36.55 2.29 -24.41
C LEU A 408 36.36 0.93 -25.07
N TYR A 409 35.13 0.42 -25.03
CA TYR A 409 34.79 -0.91 -25.52
C TYR A 409 34.33 -0.89 -26.97
N GLN A 410 34.86 -1.81 -27.77
CA GLN A 410 34.52 -2.10 -29.17
C GLN A 410 34.91 -0.99 -30.18
N TYR A 411 35.79 -0.07 -29.77
CA TYR A 411 36.34 0.95 -30.67
C TYR A 411 37.55 0.47 -31.49
N GLY A 412 38.15 -0.67 -31.15
CA GLY A 412 39.31 -1.23 -31.87
C GLY A 412 40.61 -0.43 -31.68
N LEU A 413 40.68 0.42 -30.65
CA LEU A 413 41.78 1.36 -30.42
C LEU A 413 43.10 0.70 -30.01
N GLN A 414 43.05 -0.57 -29.60
CA GLN A 414 44.23 -1.39 -29.30
C GLN A 414 45.03 -1.77 -30.56
N ASN A 415 44.42 -1.65 -31.74
CA ASN A 415 45.03 -2.01 -33.01
C ASN A 415 45.52 -0.76 -33.76
N ASN A 416 46.53 -0.92 -34.63
CA ASN A 416 46.95 0.09 -35.60
C ASN A 416 47.20 1.51 -35.00
N ASN A 417 47.78 1.58 -33.80
CA ASN A 417 48.00 2.84 -33.07
C ASN A 417 46.72 3.66 -32.80
N GLY A 418 45.55 3.01 -32.74
CA GLY A 418 44.25 3.67 -32.64
C GLY A 418 44.15 4.67 -31.49
N LEU A 419 44.48 4.25 -30.26
CA LEU A 419 44.45 5.15 -29.10
C LEU A 419 45.45 6.30 -29.24
N ALA A 420 46.66 6.02 -29.71
CA ALA A 420 47.68 7.06 -29.90
C ALA A 420 47.23 8.13 -30.90
N ASN A 421 46.55 7.73 -31.97
CA ASN A 421 45.97 8.66 -32.95
C ASN A 421 44.88 9.53 -32.30
N VAL A 422 43.95 8.93 -31.54
CA VAL A 422 42.89 9.66 -30.81
C VAL A 422 43.49 10.69 -29.85
N LEU A 423 44.50 10.30 -29.06
CA LEU A 423 45.18 11.20 -28.13
C LEU A 423 45.94 12.31 -28.85
N SER A 424 46.55 12.03 -30.01
CA SER A 424 47.26 13.05 -30.81
C SER A 424 46.32 14.09 -31.44
N SER A 425 45.06 13.71 -31.67
CA SER A 425 43.99 14.61 -32.14
C SER A 425 43.21 15.29 -31.03
N ALA A 426 43.55 15.05 -29.76
CA ALA A 426 42.85 15.64 -28.63
C ALA A 426 42.97 17.17 -28.62
N THR A 427 41.89 17.84 -28.22
CA THR A 427 41.89 19.30 -28.02
C THR A 427 42.12 19.59 -26.54
N VAL A 428 43.20 20.31 -26.22
CA VAL A 428 43.48 20.78 -24.86
C VAL A 428 43.21 22.29 -24.79
N ALA A 429 42.21 22.69 -24.01
CA ALA A 429 41.82 24.08 -23.86
C ALA A 429 41.22 24.35 -22.47
N GLY A 430 41.58 25.49 -21.87
CA GLY A 430 41.01 25.91 -20.58
C GLY A 430 41.28 24.96 -19.41
N GLY A 431 42.34 24.15 -19.47
CA GLY A 431 42.66 23.14 -18.46
C GLY A 431 41.96 21.79 -18.64
N ASN A 432 41.18 21.62 -19.72
CA ASN A 432 40.46 20.39 -20.04
C ASN A 432 41.04 19.73 -21.29
N THR A 433 40.87 18.42 -21.41
CA THR A 433 41.19 17.65 -22.63
C THR A 433 39.93 17.03 -23.20
N THR A 434 39.68 17.22 -24.50
CA THR A 434 38.57 16.59 -25.21
C THR A 434 39.10 15.65 -26.29
N ILE A 435 38.61 14.41 -26.31
CA ILE A 435 38.86 13.43 -27.37
C ILE A 435 37.58 13.15 -28.15
N GLU A 436 37.71 12.82 -29.43
CA GLU A 436 36.61 12.41 -30.30
C GLU A 436 36.84 10.99 -30.81
N LEU A 437 35.78 10.18 -30.81
CA LEU A 437 35.82 8.76 -31.19
C LEU A 437 35.19 8.51 -32.55
N SER A 438 35.40 7.31 -33.09
CA SER A 438 34.95 6.94 -34.44
C SER A 438 33.42 6.97 -34.66
N ASP A 439 32.63 6.99 -33.60
CA ASP A 439 31.17 7.09 -33.64
C ASP A 439 30.67 8.52 -33.36
N SER A 440 31.56 9.52 -33.41
CA SER A 440 31.31 10.93 -33.08
C SER A 440 31.09 11.22 -31.60
N SER A 441 31.28 10.24 -30.70
CA SER A 441 31.28 10.51 -29.26
C SER A 441 32.42 11.47 -28.91
N LYS A 442 32.11 12.51 -28.14
CA LYS A 442 33.12 13.44 -27.61
C LYS A 442 33.20 13.29 -26.11
N ILE A 443 34.40 13.07 -25.59
CA ILE A 443 34.63 12.93 -24.14
C ILE A 443 35.50 14.08 -23.69
N THR A 444 34.98 14.92 -22.80
CA THR A 444 35.71 16.01 -22.17
C THR A 444 36.10 15.62 -20.74
N PHE A 445 37.40 15.62 -20.47
CA PHE A 445 37.98 15.39 -19.15
C PHE A 445 38.29 16.74 -18.52
N VAL A 446 37.50 17.12 -17.53
CA VAL A 446 37.62 18.41 -16.84
C VAL A 446 38.83 18.40 -15.92
N GLY A 447 39.66 19.44 -16.01
CA GLY A 447 40.84 19.60 -15.15
C GLY A 447 42.00 18.66 -15.45
N VAL A 448 41.97 17.96 -16.59
CA VAL A 448 43.04 17.03 -17.02
C VAL A 448 43.63 17.53 -18.33
N SER A 449 44.96 17.73 -18.37
CA SER A 449 45.68 18.22 -19.55
C SER A 449 46.70 17.22 -20.12
N ASP A 450 46.91 16.09 -19.45
CA ASP A 450 48.02 15.16 -19.67
C ASP A 450 47.56 13.70 -19.80
N LEU A 451 46.40 13.49 -20.44
CA LEU A 451 45.90 12.14 -20.75
C LEU A 451 46.94 11.31 -21.51
N ASN A 452 47.12 10.07 -21.08
CA ASN A 452 48.05 9.13 -21.69
C ASN A 452 47.49 7.71 -21.68
N ALA A 453 48.21 6.76 -22.30
CA ALA A 453 47.72 5.40 -22.51
C ALA A 453 47.37 4.66 -21.19
N SER A 454 48.02 4.96 -20.06
CA SER A 454 47.72 4.30 -18.79
C SER A 454 46.38 4.73 -18.19
N ASN A 455 45.78 5.82 -18.68
CA ASN A 455 44.45 6.25 -18.27
C ASN A 455 43.32 5.41 -18.91
N PHE A 456 43.64 4.53 -19.86
CA PHE A 456 42.64 3.83 -20.67
C PHE A 456 42.73 2.31 -20.51
N THR A 457 41.57 1.67 -20.57
CA THR A 457 41.42 0.23 -20.79
C THR A 457 40.58 0.00 -22.04
N LEU A 458 40.99 -0.95 -22.89
CA LEU A 458 40.46 -1.10 -24.24
C LEU A 458 40.03 -2.56 -24.48
N SER A 459 38.96 -2.77 -25.26
CA SER A 459 38.63 -4.10 -25.82
C SER A 459 38.10 -3.99 -27.24
#